data_AF-A0A178LWI0-F1
#
_entry.id   AF-A0A178LWI0-F1
#
_cell.length_a   1.000
_cell.length_b   1.000
_cell.length_c   1.000
_cell.angle_alpha   90.00
_cell.angle_beta   90.00
_cell.angle_gamma   90.00
#
_symmetry.space_group_name_H-M   'P 1'
#
loop_
_entity.id
_entity.type
_entity.pdbx_description
1 polymer ?
#
loop_
_entity_poly.entity_id
_entity_poly.type
_entity_poly.pdbx_seq_one_letter_code
_entity_poly.pdbx_strand_id
1 'polypeptide(L)'
;MIGRNRVQAITEAITLQYANGKSLARPVGSKRFSPYIGFHIEAGRDDELDARFRAARIEQIEIKHQRQGGTEIVRHWALGETIRFYVVTSGPVAQTVAGSLGRNATATAAAGIGLRWGSNDRSRMAVRGYLDLLVRMDLLRLAQLTVRSRMTDVLLAALLDHGRVCEAADALIDRTRHPELVTFHELALPLGPGDEEEWGKGETTTVVPFKSLHPVQIDRDYIEQIWRPDAVHQAALRDWPGIQAWAGEYALQADERSTRERSDIVEPVGH
;
A
#
# COMPACT_ATOMS: atom_id res chain seq x y z
N MET A 1 -28.79 -18.33 -21.88
CA MET A 1 -27.79 -17.71 -22.78
C MET A 1 -26.51 -17.55 -21.96
N ILE A 2 -25.45 -18.30 -22.27
CA ILE A 2 -24.19 -18.22 -21.51
C ILE A 2 -23.56 -16.87 -21.84
N GLY A 3 -23.45 -15.98 -20.86
CA GLY A 3 -22.82 -14.67 -21.02
C GLY A 3 -21.36 -14.83 -21.39
N ARG A 4 -20.88 -14.07 -22.38
CA ARG A 4 -19.45 -14.06 -22.74
C ARG A 4 -18.65 -13.50 -21.58
N ASN A 5 -17.52 -14.14 -21.26
CA ASN A 5 -16.54 -13.61 -20.31
C ASN A 5 -16.15 -12.19 -20.74
N ARG A 6 -16.44 -11.19 -19.89
CA ARG A 6 -15.86 -9.86 -20.05
C ARG A 6 -14.47 -9.91 -19.43
N VAL A 7 -13.45 -9.72 -20.26
CA VAL A 7 -12.09 -9.47 -19.77
C VAL A 7 -12.14 -8.18 -18.97
N GLN A 8 -11.92 -8.27 -17.65
CA GLN A 8 -11.90 -7.10 -16.78
C GLN A 8 -10.50 -6.49 -16.87
N ALA A 9 -10.41 -5.27 -17.40
CA ALA A 9 -9.14 -4.56 -17.43
C ALA A 9 -8.73 -4.21 -16.00
N ILE A 10 -7.56 -4.69 -15.58
CA ILE A 10 -6.97 -4.31 -14.30
C ILE A 10 -6.36 -2.93 -14.48
N THR A 11 -6.86 -1.95 -13.74
CA THR A 11 -6.30 -0.60 -13.75
C THR A 11 -4.90 -0.64 -13.15
N GLU A 12 -3.91 -0.16 -13.90
CA GLU A 12 -2.55 0.05 -13.40
C GLU A 12 -2.56 1.11 -12.30
N ALA A 13 -1.77 0.87 -11.24
CA ALA A 13 -1.70 1.74 -10.07
C ALA A 13 -0.30 2.34 -9.92
N ILE A 14 -0.23 3.61 -9.51
CA ILE A 14 1.02 4.28 -9.17
C ILE A 14 1.67 3.53 -8.01
N THR A 15 2.94 3.16 -8.15
CA THR A 15 3.65 2.43 -7.09
C THR A 15 4.10 3.40 -6.00
N LEU A 16 3.45 3.31 -4.83
CA LEU A 16 3.80 4.06 -3.64
C LEU A 16 4.69 3.21 -2.74
N GLN A 17 5.84 3.75 -2.36
CA GLN A 17 6.85 3.06 -1.56
C GLN A 17 7.14 3.83 -0.28
N TYR A 18 7.58 3.13 0.75
CA TYR A 18 8.06 3.71 2.00
C TYR A 18 9.49 3.23 2.28
N ALA A 19 10.39 4.17 2.54
CA ALA A 19 11.72 3.90 3.06
C ALA A 19 11.69 3.99 4.58
N ASN A 20 12.27 3.01 5.26
CA ASN A 20 12.24 2.88 6.73
C ASN A 20 13.61 3.13 7.38
N GLY A 21 14.48 3.92 6.73
CA GLY A 21 15.85 4.17 7.18
C GLY A 21 16.90 3.21 6.58
N LYS A 22 16.51 2.03 6.09
CA LYS A 22 17.47 1.10 5.43
C LYS A 22 17.90 1.57 4.04
N SER A 23 17.01 2.29 3.36
CA SER A 23 17.30 2.80 2.03
C SER A 23 18.18 4.05 2.16
N LEU A 24 19.20 4.13 1.32
CA LEU A 24 20.06 5.31 1.28
C LEU A 24 19.57 6.24 0.17
N ALA A 25 19.28 7.49 0.53
CA ALA A 25 18.89 8.52 -0.42
C ALA A 25 19.75 9.77 -0.32
N ARG A 26 19.62 10.65 -1.31
CA ARG A 26 20.20 12.00 -1.30
C ARG A 26 19.31 12.96 -2.10
N PRO A 27 19.35 14.28 -1.83
CA PRO A 27 18.84 15.26 -2.77
C PRO A 27 19.51 15.13 -4.14
N VAL A 28 18.75 15.34 -5.22
CA VAL A 28 19.31 15.31 -6.59
C VAL A 28 20.51 16.26 -6.69
N GLY A 29 21.63 15.76 -7.20
CA GLY A 29 22.87 16.53 -7.35
C GLY A 29 23.77 16.58 -6.11
N SER A 30 23.32 16.08 -4.95
CA SER A 30 24.16 15.94 -3.76
C SER A 30 25.21 14.83 -3.94
N LYS A 31 26.33 14.90 -3.21
CA LYS A 31 27.38 13.87 -3.26
C LYS A 31 27.16 12.74 -2.24
N ARG A 32 26.58 13.04 -1.08
CA ARG A 32 26.49 12.10 0.05
C ARG A 32 25.11 11.46 0.14
N PHE A 33 25.09 10.15 0.28
CA PHE A 33 23.89 9.38 0.63
C PHE A 33 23.76 9.23 2.14
N SER A 34 22.53 9.27 2.64
CA SER A 34 22.19 9.05 4.04
C SER A 34 20.96 8.13 4.14
N PRO A 35 20.76 7.46 5.30
CA PRO A 35 19.49 6.81 5.62
C PRO A 35 18.31 7.71 5.30
N TYR A 36 17.29 7.15 4.67
CA TYR A 36 16.09 7.88 4.28
C TYR A 36 14.84 7.24 4.87
N ILE A 37 14.00 8.08 5.46
CA ILE A 37 12.69 7.72 6.01
C ILE A 37 11.67 8.54 5.23
N GLY A 38 10.63 7.87 4.69
CA GLY A 38 9.53 8.56 4.04
C GLY A 38 8.99 7.90 2.79
N PHE A 39 7.86 8.44 2.34
CA PHE A 39 7.11 7.99 1.20
C PHE A 39 7.66 8.56 -0.10
N HIS A 40 7.70 7.73 -1.13
CA HIS A 40 8.26 8.10 -2.42
C HIS A 40 7.60 7.34 -3.58
N ILE A 41 7.67 7.94 -4.76
CA ILE A 41 7.22 7.37 -6.04
C ILE A 41 8.33 7.54 -7.06
N GLU A 42 8.60 6.51 -7.85
CA GLU A 42 9.62 6.55 -8.91
C GLU A 42 9.28 7.60 -9.98
N ALA A 43 10.25 8.46 -10.30
CA ALA A 43 10.09 9.47 -11.34
C ALA A 43 10.37 8.87 -12.74
N GLY A 44 9.76 9.43 -13.78
CA GLY A 44 9.98 9.01 -15.18
C GLY A 44 9.16 7.79 -15.60
N ARG A 45 8.22 7.34 -14.77
CA ARG A 45 7.29 6.23 -15.08
C ARG A 45 5.98 6.72 -15.69
N ASP A 46 5.64 7.99 -15.47
CA ASP A 46 4.36 8.55 -15.84
C ASP A 46 4.48 10.06 -16.08
N ASP A 47 4.38 10.47 -17.35
CA ASP A 47 4.65 11.85 -17.77
C ASP A 47 3.67 12.86 -17.18
N GLU A 48 2.40 12.48 -17.01
CA GLU A 48 1.39 13.35 -16.41
C GLU A 48 1.67 13.54 -14.92
N LEU A 49 1.90 12.45 -14.19
CA LEU A 49 2.27 12.51 -12.77
C LEU A 49 3.52 13.37 -12.55
N ASP A 50 4.55 13.14 -13.36
CA ASP A 50 5.80 13.92 -13.30
C ASP A 50 5.57 15.40 -13.61
N ALA A 51 4.69 15.73 -14.54
CA ALA A 51 4.33 17.12 -14.84
C ALA A 51 3.61 17.78 -13.66
N ARG A 52 2.67 17.08 -13.02
CA ARG A 52 1.94 17.57 -11.83
C ARG A 52 2.88 17.79 -10.65
N PHE A 53 3.77 16.84 -10.38
CA PHE A 53 4.75 16.97 -9.30
C PHE A 53 5.78 18.08 -9.54
N ARG A 54 6.24 18.27 -10.78
CA ARG A 54 7.06 19.45 -11.14
C ARG A 54 6.33 20.76 -10.89
N ALA A 55 5.07 20.86 -11.34
CA ALA A 55 4.27 22.07 -11.16
C ALA A 55 4.02 22.38 -9.68
N ALA A 56 3.79 21.34 -8.87
CA ALA A 56 3.62 21.43 -7.43
C ALA A 56 4.95 21.59 -6.65
N ARG A 57 6.09 21.61 -7.34
CA ARG A 57 7.44 21.72 -6.76
C ARG A 57 7.72 20.65 -5.69
N ILE A 58 7.20 19.44 -5.90
CA ILE A 58 7.57 18.29 -5.07
C ILE A 58 9.06 18.02 -5.28
N GLU A 59 9.80 17.81 -4.19
CA GLU A 59 11.24 17.58 -4.28
C GLU A 59 11.54 16.21 -4.90
N GLN A 60 12.67 16.11 -5.60
CA GLN A 60 13.21 14.83 -6.05
C GLN A 60 14.39 14.40 -5.19
N ILE A 61 14.47 13.09 -4.99
CA ILE A 61 15.59 12.41 -4.34
C ILE A 61 16.12 11.30 -5.23
N GLU A 62 17.38 10.92 -5.01
CA GLU A 62 18.01 9.77 -5.62
C GLU A 62 18.16 8.68 -4.57
N ILE A 63 17.63 7.48 -4.82
CA ILE A 63 17.67 6.34 -3.91
C ILE A 63 18.57 5.26 -4.50
N LYS A 64 19.45 4.67 -3.66
CA LYS A 64 20.23 3.48 -4.00
C LYS A 64 19.37 2.23 -3.87
N HIS A 65 19.13 1.57 -5.00
CA HIS A 65 18.50 0.26 -5.07
C HIS A 65 19.58 -0.81 -5.23
N GLN A 66 19.66 -1.75 -4.29
CA GLN A 66 20.50 -2.93 -4.48
C GLN A 66 19.79 -3.90 -5.42
N ARG A 67 20.45 -4.23 -6.54
CA ARG A 67 19.98 -5.23 -7.51
C ARG A 67 21.03 -6.34 -7.64
N GLN A 68 20.62 -7.49 -8.18
CA GLN A 68 21.58 -8.53 -8.54
C GLN A 68 22.59 -7.94 -9.54
N GLY A 69 23.87 -7.93 -9.17
CA GLY A 69 24.95 -7.39 -10.00
C GLY A 69 25.33 -5.93 -9.77
N GLY A 70 24.71 -5.20 -8.83
CA GLY A 70 25.20 -3.86 -8.48
C GLY A 70 24.22 -2.96 -7.73
N THR A 71 24.64 -1.70 -7.57
CA THR A 71 23.79 -0.63 -7.03
C THR A 71 23.31 0.26 -8.17
N GLU A 72 22.00 0.39 -8.30
CA GLU A 72 21.38 1.34 -9.22
C GLU A 72 20.90 2.57 -8.46
N ILE A 73 21.15 3.75 -9.00
CA ILE A 73 20.65 5.01 -8.43
C ILE A 73 19.45 5.42 -9.28
N VAL A 74 18.27 5.45 -8.66
CA VAL A 74 17.01 5.78 -9.33
C VAL A 74 16.47 7.07 -8.74
N ARG A 75 15.81 7.89 -9.56
CA ARG A 75 15.15 9.12 -9.12
C ARG A 75 13.73 8.86 -8.67
N HIS A 76 13.35 9.52 -7.59
CA HIS A 76 12.04 9.43 -6.96
C HIS A 76 11.54 10.82 -6.58
N TRP A 77 10.23 10.99 -6.60
CA TRP A 77 9.53 12.10 -5.94
C TRP A 77 9.45 11.82 -4.44
N ALA A 78 9.95 12.74 -3.62
CA ALA A 78 9.88 12.66 -2.17
C ALA A 78 8.55 13.25 -1.70
N LEU A 79 7.68 12.40 -1.15
CA LEU A 79 6.34 12.80 -0.69
C LEU A 79 6.34 13.21 0.80
N GLY A 80 7.50 13.17 1.44
CA GLY A 80 7.68 13.42 2.87
C GLY A 80 7.52 12.18 3.73
N GLU A 81 7.61 12.37 5.04
CA GLU A 81 7.51 11.29 6.02
C GLU A 81 6.07 10.87 6.31
N THR A 82 5.11 11.76 6.05
CA THR A 82 3.70 11.58 6.36
C THR A 82 2.83 11.73 5.12
N ILE A 83 1.84 10.86 4.97
CA ILE A 83 0.82 10.92 3.91
C ILE A 83 -0.58 10.73 4.48
N ARG A 84 -1.58 11.08 3.68
CA ARG A 84 -2.99 10.70 3.88
C ARG A 84 -3.44 9.85 2.71
N PHE A 85 -4.01 8.69 2.99
CA PHE A 85 -4.32 7.69 1.98
C PHE A 85 -5.76 7.18 2.14
N TYR A 86 -6.61 7.43 1.14
CA TYR A 86 -7.98 6.91 1.08
C TYR A 86 -7.92 5.47 0.57
N VAL A 87 -7.71 4.52 1.48
CA VAL A 87 -7.53 3.11 1.14
C VAL A 87 -8.85 2.49 0.71
N VAL A 88 -8.87 1.80 -0.43
CA VAL A 88 -10.09 1.17 -0.97
C VAL A 88 -10.05 -0.31 -0.65
N THR A 89 -10.74 -0.66 0.43
CA THR A 89 -10.87 -2.02 0.97
C THR A 89 -12.17 -2.14 1.77
N SER A 90 -12.71 -3.34 1.90
CA SER A 90 -13.78 -3.61 2.88
C SER A 90 -13.23 -3.96 4.28
N GLY A 91 -11.91 -3.85 4.48
CA GLY A 91 -11.24 -4.02 5.77
C GLY A 91 -10.55 -5.38 5.93
N PRO A 92 -9.61 -5.50 6.89
CA PRO A 92 -8.99 -6.78 7.22
C PRO A 92 -9.99 -7.81 7.75
N VAL A 93 -9.94 -9.03 7.23
CA VAL A 93 -10.79 -10.15 7.67
C VAL A 93 -10.18 -10.98 8.81
N ALA A 94 -8.95 -10.65 9.21
CA ALA A 94 -8.25 -11.26 10.33
C ALA A 94 -7.29 -10.26 10.98
N GLN A 95 -6.94 -10.51 12.24
CA GLN A 95 -6.05 -9.65 13.04
C GLN A 95 -4.56 -9.91 12.81
N THR A 96 -4.19 -10.99 12.10
CA THR A 96 -2.80 -11.36 11.85
C THR A 96 -2.60 -11.75 10.39
N VAL A 97 -1.39 -11.51 9.88
CA VAL A 97 -1.01 -11.87 8.50
C VAL A 97 -1.18 -13.37 8.25
N ALA A 98 -0.80 -14.21 9.21
CA ALA A 98 -1.00 -15.65 9.14
C ALA A 98 -2.48 -16.03 9.09
N GLY A 99 -3.32 -15.35 9.87
CA GLY A 99 -4.77 -15.54 9.85
C GLY A 99 -5.39 -15.15 8.51
N SER A 100 -4.91 -14.08 7.90
CA SER A 100 -5.35 -13.61 6.57
C SER A 100 -4.91 -14.56 5.45
N LEU A 101 -3.71 -15.15 5.54
CA LEU A 101 -3.16 -16.08 4.53
C LEU A 101 -3.66 -17.53 4.65
N GLY A 102 -4.17 -17.94 5.82
CA GLY A 102 -4.72 -19.27 6.04
C GLY A 102 -6.14 -19.40 5.51
N ARG A 103 -7.08 -19.80 6.38
CA ARG A 103 -8.49 -20.01 6.04
C ARG A 103 -9.20 -18.79 5.43
N ASN A 104 -8.65 -17.59 5.60
CA ASN A 104 -9.26 -16.34 5.14
C ASN A 104 -8.64 -15.79 3.84
N ALA A 105 -7.81 -16.56 3.13
CA ALA A 105 -7.13 -16.04 1.92
C ALA A 105 -8.11 -15.48 0.88
N THR A 106 -9.14 -16.25 0.53
CA THR A 106 -10.19 -15.83 -0.41
C THR A 106 -10.95 -14.60 0.09
N ALA A 107 -11.29 -14.55 1.38
CA ALA A 107 -11.99 -13.42 1.98
C ALA A 107 -11.10 -12.15 2.02
N THR A 108 -9.80 -12.31 2.24
CA THR A 108 -8.81 -11.23 2.23
C THR A 108 -8.70 -10.62 0.83
N ALA A 109 -8.62 -11.45 -0.20
CA ALA A 109 -8.63 -11.00 -1.60
C ALA A 109 -9.96 -10.33 -1.97
N ALA A 110 -11.10 -10.91 -1.57
CA ALA A 110 -12.42 -10.32 -1.77
C ALA A 110 -12.57 -8.97 -1.06
N ALA A 111 -11.83 -8.75 0.03
CA ALA A 111 -11.75 -7.46 0.71
C ALA A 111 -10.83 -6.43 0.02
N GLY A 112 -10.28 -6.75 -1.15
CA GLY A 112 -9.41 -5.86 -1.93
C GLY A 112 -7.98 -5.77 -1.38
N ILE A 113 -7.58 -6.70 -0.51
CA ILE A 113 -6.23 -6.77 0.07
C ILE A 113 -5.42 -7.83 -0.67
N GLY A 114 -4.38 -7.39 -1.39
CA GLY A 114 -3.44 -8.30 -2.01
C GLY A 114 -2.47 -8.83 -0.95
N LEU A 115 -2.57 -10.12 -0.59
CA LEU A 115 -1.70 -10.73 0.40
C LEU A 115 -1.25 -12.11 -0.05
N ARG A 116 0.05 -12.39 0.06
CA ARG A 116 0.64 -13.69 -0.31
C ARG A 116 1.93 -13.99 0.46
N TRP A 117 2.35 -15.25 0.43
CA TRP A 117 3.74 -15.61 0.70
C TRP A 117 4.62 -15.20 -0.49
N GLY A 118 5.77 -14.63 -0.21
CA GLY A 118 6.83 -14.38 -1.18
C GLY A 118 7.91 -15.46 -1.14
N SER A 119 8.87 -15.38 -2.07
CA SER A 119 10.07 -16.23 -2.08
C SER A 119 10.79 -16.16 -0.72
N ASN A 120 11.09 -17.31 -0.12
CA ASN A 120 11.72 -17.50 1.20
C ASN A 120 10.79 -17.23 2.41
N ASP A 121 9.52 -17.61 2.34
CA ASP A 121 8.53 -17.50 3.44
C ASP A 121 8.33 -16.07 3.98
N ARG A 122 8.63 -15.07 3.15
CA ARG A 122 8.43 -13.66 3.49
C ARG A 122 7.11 -13.18 2.93
N SER A 123 6.18 -12.81 3.81
CA SER A 123 4.90 -12.22 3.44
C SER A 123 5.07 -10.99 2.54
N ARG A 124 4.12 -10.78 1.63
CA ARG A 124 3.96 -9.53 0.86
C ARG A 124 2.52 -9.10 0.91
N MET A 125 2.29 -7.86 1.31
CA MET A 125 0.96 -7.26 1.41
C MET A 125 0.91 -5.99 0.57
N ALA A 126 -0.20 -5.78 -0.11
CA ALA A 126 -0.45 -4.58 -0.89
C ALA A 126 -1.91 -4.16 -0.73
N VAL A 127 -2.12 -2.84 -0.71
CA VAL A 127 -3.45 -2.22 -0.76
C VAL A 127 -3.46 -1.12 -1.80
N ARG A 128 -4.63 -0.87 -2.39
CA ARG A 128 -4.84 0.20 -3.36
C ARG A 128 -5.74 1.28 -2.78
N GLY A 129 -5.57 2.50 -3.25
CA GLY A 129 -6.32 3.65 -2.77
C GLY A 129 -5.89 4.94 -3.43
N TYR A 130 -6.39 6.07 -2.93
CA TYR A 130 -6.09 7.39 -3.47
C TYR A 130 -5.22 8.16 -2.49
N LEU A 131 -4.10 8.70 -2.96
CA LEU A 131 -3.24 9.56 -2.16
C LEU A 131 -3.84 10.97 -2.12
N ASP A 132 -4.09 11.52 -0.92
CA ASP A 132 -4.68 12.86 -0.73
C ASP A 132 -3.90 13.94 -1.49
N LEU A 133 -2.56 13.82 -1.53
CA LEU A 133 -1.70 14.71 -2.32
C LEU A 133 -2.08 14.73 -3.81
N LEU A 134 -2.39 13.57 -4.40
CA LEU A 134 -2.78 13.48 -5.82
C LEU A 134 -4.21 13.98 -6.02
N VAL A 135 -5.11 13.67 -5.08
CA VAL A 135 -6.50 14.17 -5.09
C VAL A 135 -6.51 15.69 -5.11
N ARG A 136 -5.69 16.35 -4.27
CA ARG A 136 -5.56 17.81 -4.22
C ARG A 136 -4.90 18.43 -5.46
N MET A 137 -4.23 17.63 -6.28
CA MET A 137 -3.66 18.03 -7.58
C MET A 137 -4.60 17.73 -8.75
N ASP A 138 -5.86 17.37 -8.46
CA ASP A 138 -6.86 16.91 -9.42
C ASP A 138 -6.42 15.67 -10.23
N LEU A 139 -5.54 14.85 -9.65
CA LEU A 139 -5.06 13.61 -10.24
C LEU A 139 -5.66 12.41 -9.51
N LEU A 140 -6.88 12.04 -9.87
CA LEU A 140 -7.63 10.98 -9.21
C LEU A 140 -7.24 9.60 -9.78
N ARG A 141 -6.08 9.09 -9.37
CA ARG A 141 -5.53 7.80 -9.80
C ARG A 141 -5.24 6.89 -8.63
N LEU A 142 -5.40 5.58 -8.83
CA LEU A 142 -5.04 4.58 -7.84
C LEU A 142 -3.53 4.59 -7.62
N ALA A 143 -3.15 4.59 -6.35
CA ALA A 143 -1.82 4.26 -5.87
C ALA A 143 -1.86 2.93 -5.12
N GLN A 144 -0.78 2.16 -5.22
CA GLN A 144 -0.60 0.89 -4.54
C GLN A 144 0.54 0.99 -3.53
N LEU A 145 0.23 0.87 -2.24
CA LEU A 145 1.22 0.72 -1.19
C LEU A 145 1.55 -0.76 -1.03
N THR A 146 2.81 -1.14 -1.24
CA THR A 146 3.27 -2.53 -1.10
C THR A 146 4.35 -2.66 -0.04
N VAL A 147 4.18 -3.63 0.85
CA VAL A 147 5.11 -3.94 1.94
C VAL A 147 5.47 -5.42 1.97
N ARG A 148 6.56 -5.76 2.66
CA ARG A 148 7.13 -7.11 2.68
C ARG A 148 7.63 -7.47 4.09
N SER A 149 7.68 -8.76 4.40
CA SER A 149 8.18 -9.27 5.68
C SER A 149 7.45 -8.60 6.86
N ARG A 150 8.16 -8.26 7.95
CA ARG A 150 7.57 -7.61 9.14
C ARG A 150 6.79 -6.31 8.86
N MET A 151 7.05 -5.60 7.76
CA MET A 151 6.22 -4.46 7.37
C MET A 151 4.78 -4.86 6.97
N THR A 152 4.49 -6.14 6.67
CA THR A 152 3.11 -6.60 6.44
C THR A 152 2.28 -6.54 7.72
N ASP A 153 2.87 -6.87 8.87
CA ASP A 153 2.19 -6.75 10.16
C ASP A 153 1.95 -5.28 10.50
N VAL A 154 2.91 -4.41 10.16
CA VAL A 154 2.79 -2.95 10.31
C VAL A 154 1.63 -2.39 9.48
N LEU A 155 1.52 -2.76 8.19
CA LEU A 155 0.41 -2.32 7.35
C LEU A 155 -0.92 -2.87 7.84
N LEU A 156 -0.97 -4.15 8.26
CA LEU A 156 -2.17 -4.74 8.81
C LEU A 156 -2.63 -4.02 10.09
N ALA A 157 -1.70 -3.70 11.00
CA ALA A 157 -2.00 -2.94 12.20
C ALA A 157 -2.56 -1.55 11.88
N ALA A 158 -2.01 -0.85 10.88
CA ALA A 158 -2.54 0.43 10.42
C ALA A 158 -3.97 0.31 9.86
N LEU A 159 -4.28 -0.75 9.11
CA LEU A 159 -5.63 -0.99 8.61
C LEU A 159 -6.62 -1.36 9.72
N LEU A 160 -6.20 -2.13 10.71
CA LEU A 160 -7.05 -2.46 11.87
C LEU A 160 -7.39 -1.21 12.68
N ASP A 161 -6.40 -0.35 12.94
CA ASP A 161 -6.64 0.94 13.59
C ASP A 161 -7.52 1.86 12.73
N HIS A 162 -7.35 1.86 11.41
CA HIS A 162 -8.24 2.60 10.52
C HIS A 162 -9.70 2.13 10.58
N GLY A 163 -9.92 0.81 10.68
CA GLY A 163 -11.24 0.23 10.88
C GLY A 163 -11.91 0.71 12.17
N ARG A 164 -11.15 0.75 13.28
CA ARG A 164 -11.62 1.34 14.55
C ARG A 164 -12.08 2.79 14.38
N VAL A 165 -11.38 3.58 13.56
CA VAL A 165 -11.78 4.98 13.31
C VAL A 165 -13.03 5.07 12.43
N CYS A 166 -13.20 4.18 11.45
CA CYS A 166 -14.44 4.10 10.66
C CYS A 166 -15.64 3.76 11.55
N GLU A 167 -15.49 2.77 12.44
CA GLU A 167 -16.51 2.41 13.44
C GLU A 167 -16.82 3.54 14.43
N ALA A 168 -15.82 4.33 14.81
CA ALA A 168 -16.05 5.51 15.64
C ALA A 168 -16.80 6.61 14.87
N ALA A 169 -16.46 6.82 13.59
CA ALA A 169 -17.13 7.79 12.73
C ALA A 169 -18.61 7.47 12.55
N ASP A 170 -18.96 6.19 12.44
CA ASP A 170 -20.34 5.68 12.38
C ASP A 170 -21.25 6.20 13.51
N ALA A 171 -20.69 6.46 14.70
CA ALA A 171 -21.41 7.02 15.84
C ALA A 171 -21.46 8.55 15.85
N LEU A 172 -20.60 9.20 15.05
CA LEU A 172 -20.44 10.66 15.01
C LEU A 172 -21.15 11.28 13.80
N ILE A 173 -21.30 10.57 12.69
CA ILE A 173 -21.92 11.11 11.47
C ILE A 173 -23.44 11.21 11.59
N ASP A 174 -24.03 12.16 10.86
CA ASP A 174 -25.48 12.30 10.76
C ASP A 174 -26.05 11.23 9.82
N ARG A 175 -26.72 10.23 10.40
CA ARG A 175 -27.31 9.10 9.67
C ARG A 175 -28.46 9.47 8.74
N THR A 176 -29.06 10.64 8.90
CA THR A 176 -30.07 11.12 7.95
C THR A 176 -29.45 11.54 6.63
N ARG A 177 -28.16 11.93 6.66
CA ARG A 177 -27.39 12.38 5.49
C ARG A 177 -26.48 11.30 4.93
N HIS A 178 -26.06 10.35 5.77
CA HIS A 178 -25.22 9.21 5.38
C HIS A 178 -25.77 7.93 6.06
N PRO A 179 -26.73 7.25 5.40
CA PRO A 179 -27.42 6.11 6.00
C PRO A 179 -26.60 4.81 6.00
N GLU A 180 -25.54 4.73 5.21
CA GLU A 180 -24.67 3.55 5.10
C GLU A 180 -23.55 3.59 6.14
N LEU A 181 -22.91 2.45 6.42
CA LEU A 181 -21.73 2.44 7.30
C LEU A 181 -20.56 3.17 6.65
N VAL A 182 -19.75 3.86 7.46
CA VAL A 182 -18.52 4.51 6.99
C VAL A 182 -17.54 3.45 6.52
N THR A 183 -17.15 3.53 5.26
CA THR A 183 -16.20 2.60 4.64
C THR A 183 -14.77 3.17 4.63
N PHE A 184 -13.76 2.30 4.46
CA PHE A 184 -12.34 2.67 4.61
C PHE A 184 -11.89 3.80 3.66
N HIS A 185 -12.46 3.90 2.45
CA HIS A 185 -12.06 4.99 1.53
C HIS A 185 -12.72 6.33 1.87
N GLU A 186 -13.66 6.35 2.80
CA GLU A 186 -14.38 7.55 3.19
C GLU A 186 -13.60 8.44 4.15
N LEU A 187 -12.64 7.86 4.85
CA LEU A 187 -11.73 8.56 5.73
C LEU A 187 -10.31 8.39 5.19
N ALA A 188 -9.50 9.44 5.27
CA ALA A 188 -8.09 9.32 4.95
C ALA A 188 -7.38 8.58 6.09
N LEU A 189 -6.63 7.53 5.77
CA LEU A 189 -5.67 6.90 6.69
C LEU A 189 -4.39 7.74 6.72
N PRO A 190 -4.07 8.45 7.82
CA PRO A 190 -2.81 9.14 7.95
C PRO A 190 -1.72 8.12 8.31
N LEU A 191 -0.68 8.05 7.50
CA LEU A 191 0.49 7.21 7.74
C LEU A 191 1.70 8.10 7.93
N GLY A 192 2.55 7.79 8.90
CA GLY A 192 3.84 8.44 9.07
C GLY A 192 4.79 7.62 9.95
N PRO A 193 5.94 8.17 10.34
CA PRO A 193 6.97 7.40 11.05
C PRO A 193 6.48 6.94 12.42
N GLY A 194 6.77 5.68 12.74
CA GLY A 194 6.65 5.09 14.06
C GLY A 194 7.90 5.32 14.89
N ASP A 195 8.00 4.57 15.98
CA ASP A 195 9.19 4.61 16.83
C ASP A 195 10.32 3.79 16.19
N GLU A 196 11.57 4.15 16.48
CA GLU A 196 12.73 3.40 16.01
C GLU A 196 12.74 2.00 16.64
N GLU A 197 12.90 0.97 15.80
CA GLU A 197 12.90 -0.43 16.19
C GLU A 197 14.15 -1.17 15.70
N GLU A 198 14.61 -2.15 16.47
CA GLU A 198 15.63 -3.09 16.03
C GLU A 198 15.01 -4.37 15.46
N TRP A 199 15.27 -4.64 14.18
CA TRP A 199 14.76 -5.82 13.48
C TRP A 199 15.87 -6.78 13.10
N GLY A 200 15.77 -8.05 13.52
CA GLY A 200 16.69 -9.12 13.16
C GLY A 200 16.58 -10.31 14.11
N LYS A 201 17.08 -11.48 13.70
CA LYS A 201 17.37 -12.61 14.59
C LYS A 201 18.88 -12.83 14.54
N GLY A 202 19.63 -12.14 15.39
CA GLY A 202 21.10 -12.09 15.35
C GLY A 202 21.60 -10.66 15.10
N GLU A 203 22.08 -10.38 13.88
CA GLU A 203 22.43 -9.02 13.48
C GLU A 203 21.16 -8.18 13.31
N THR A 204 20.96 -7.21 14.19
CA THR A 204 19.81 -6.30 14.16
C THR A 204 20.08 -5.13 13.23
N THR A 205 19.04 -4.69 12.52
CA THR A 205 19.06 -3.43 11.78
C THR A 205 18.07 -2.48 12.41
N THR A 206 18.52 -1.28 12.72
CA THR A 206 17.67 -0.16 13.13
C THR A 206 16.79 0.28 11.97
N VAL A 207 15.48 0.34 12.20
CA VAL A 207 14.49 0.78 11.21
C VAL A 207 13.45 1.68 11.86
N VAL A 208 12.81 2.52 11.05
CA VAL A 208 11.66 3.32 11.45
C VAL A 208 10.46 2.88 10.62
N PRO A 209 9.64 1.91 11.09
CA PRO A 209 8.42 1.51 10.40
C PRO A 209 7.46 2.70 10.33
N PHE A 210 6.51 2.70 9.38
CA PHE A 210 5.40 3.63 9.48
C PHE A 210 4.37 3.12 10.50
N LYS A 211 3.45 3.98 10.94
CA LYS A 211 2.26 3.61 11.70
C LYS A 211 1.05 4.43 11.25
N SER A 212 -0.13 3.98 11.65
CA SER A 212 -1.30 4.86 11.64
C SER A 212 -1.07 6.01 12.61
N LEU A 213 -1.38 7.23 12.15
CA LEU A 213 -1.32 8.45 12.97
C LEU A 213 -2.71 8.90 13.42
N HIS A 214 -3.70 8.03 13.39
CA HIS A 214 -4.99 8.35 14.00
C HIS A 214 -4.81 8.63 15.50
N PRO A 215 -5.50 9.63 16.06
CA PRO A 215 -5.52 9.84 17.48
C PRO A 215 -6.25 8.70 18.19
N VAL A 216 -5.95 8.53 19.47
CA VAL A 216 -6.63 7.54 20.31
C VAL A 216 -8.10 7.93 20.48
N GLN A 217 -8.36 9.20 20.80
CA GLN A 217 -9.70 9.77 20.90
C GLN A 217 -10.14 10.31 19.55
N ILE A 218 -11.31 9.86 19.08
CA ILE A 218 -11.90 10.27 17.81
C ILE A 218 -13.11 11.16 18.12
N ASP A 219 -13.10 12.36 17.57
CA ASP A 219 -14.21 13.31 17.66
C ASP A 219 -14.69 13.76 16.28
N ARG A 220 -15.77 14.55 16.25
CA ARG A 220 -16.38 15.02 15.01
C ARG A 220 -15.41 15.88 14.20
N ASP A 221 -14.71 16.81 14.84
CA ASP A 221 -13.78 17.73 14.19
C ASP A 221 -12.67 16.96 13.47
N TYR A 222 -12.14 15.91 14.10
CA TYR A 222 -11.16 15.05 13.49
C TYR A 222 -11.70 14.31 12.25
N ILE A 223 -12.90 13.71 12.35
CA ILE A 223 -13.54 13.02 11.23
C ILE A 223 -13.74 13.97 10.04
N GLU A 224 -14.21 15.19 10.29
CA GLU A 224 -14.40 16.20 9.24
C GLU A 224 -13.09 16.58 8.54
N GLN A 225 -11.97 16.62 9.26
CA GLN A 225 -10.65 16.96 8.70
C GLN A 225 -10.06 15.88 7.79
N ILE A 226 -10.47 14.62 7.95
CA ILE A 226 -9.97 13.48 7.17
C ILE A 226 -11.03 12.91 6.23
N TRP A 227 -12.25 13.45 6.23
CA TRP A 227 -13.32 13.03 5.35
C TRP A 227 -12.90 13.20 3.89
N ARG A 228 -13.28 12.25 3.04
CA ARG A 228 -12.94 12.30 1.61
C ARG A 228 -13.69 13.40 0.86
N PRO A 229 -13.12 13.91 -0.24
CA PRO A 229 -13.89 14.60 -1.28
C PRO A 229 -14.84 13.65 -2.02
N ASP A 230 -15.95 14.15 -2.56
CA ASP A 230 -16.95 13.31 -3.26
C ASP A 230 -16.40 12.52 -4.45
N ALA A 231 -15.46 13.13 -5.18
CA ALA A 231 -14.80 12.48 -6.30
C ALA A 231 -14.10 11.17 -5.89
N VAL A 232 -13.50 11.11 -4.70
CA VAL A 232 -12.79 9.93 -4.19
C VAL A 232 -13.73 8.75 -4.01
N HIS A 233 -14.93 8.96 -3.45
CA HIS A 233 -15.89 7.88 -3.25
C HIS A 233 -16.48 7.37 -4.56
N GLN A 234 -16.83 8.27 -5.49
CA GLN A 234 -17.29 7.85 -6.80
C GLN A 234 -16.21 7.04 -7.53
N ALA A 235 -14.95 7.43 -7.41
CA ALA A 235 -13.83 6.69 -7.96
C ALA A 235 -13.61 5.34 -7.26
N ALA A 236 -13.71 5.30 -5.92
CA ALA A 236 -13.61 4.06 -5.15
C ALA A 236 -14.67 3.04 -5.56
N LEU A 237 -15.94 3.46 -5.68
CA LEU A 237 -17.04 2.59 -6.12
C LEU A 237 -16.82 2.07 -7.54
N ARG A 238 -16.37 2.94 -8.46
CA ARG A 238 -16.06 2.56 -9.84
C ARG A 238 -14.93 1.53 -9.91
N ASP A 239 -13.86 1.75 -9.15
CA ASP A 239 -12.63 0.96 -9.26
C ASP A 239 -12.65 -0.30 -8.39
N TRP A 240 -13.61 -0.40 -7.45
CA TRP A 240 -13.74 -1.51 -6.50
C TRP A 240 -13.73 -2.90 -7.14
N PRO A 241 -14.53 -3.20 -8.19
CA PRO A 241 -14.50 -4.51 -8.82
C PRO A 241 -13.11 -4.86 -9.41
N GLY A 242 -12.39 -3.86 -9.93
CA GLY A 242 -11.04 -4.04 -10.46
C GLY A 242 -10.00 -4.29 -9.37
N ILE A 243 -10.18 -3.68 -8.19
CA ILE A 243 -9.33 -3.92 -7.02
C ILE A 243 -9.54 -5.33 -6.47
N GLN A 244 -10.78 -5.82 -6.40
CA GLN A 244 -11.04 -7.20 -5.97
C GLN A 244 -10.41 -8.22 -6.92
N ALA A 245 -10.57 -8.03 -8.24
CA ALA A 245 -9.96 -8.88 -9.25
C ALA A 245 -8.42 -8.88 -9.13
N TRP A 246 -7.81 -7.69 -9.02
CA TRP A 246 -6.38 -7.54 -8.80
C TRP A 246 -5.90 -8.24 -7.53
N ALA A 247 -6.61 -8.11 -6.41
CA ALA A 247 -6.21 -8.71 -5.14
C ALA A 247 -6.26 -10.25 -5.21
N GLY A 248 -7.25 -10.80 -5.93
CA GLY A 248 -7.34 -12.23 -6.24
C GLY A 248 -6.14 -12.71 -7.04
N GLU A 249 -5.79 -12.03 -8.13
CA GLU A 249 -4.60 -12.37 -8.93
C GLU A 249 -3.30 -12.20 -8.14
N TYR A 250 -3.19 -11.13 -7.36
CA TYR A 250 -2.03 -10.87 -6.52
C TYR A 250 -1.77 -12.02 -5.53
N ALA A 251 -2.83 -12.60 -4.96
CA ALA A 251 -2.75 -13.75 -4.08
C ALA A 251 -2.24 -15.01 -4.81
N LEU A 252 -2.73 -15.25 -6.03
CA LEU A 252 -2.36 -16.42 -6.85
C LEU A 252 -0.91 -16.40 -7.37
N GLN A 253 -0.30 -15.21 -7.52
CA GLN A 253 1.09 -15.12 -7.94
C GLN A 253 2.10 -15.74 -6.94
N ALA A 254 1.67 -16.23 -5.77
CA ALA A 254 2.49 -17.09 -4.90
C ALA A 254 2.68 -18.50 -5.48
N ASP A 255 1.65 -19.05 -6.14
CA ASP A 255 1.59 -20.48 -6.50
C ASP A 255 2.38 -20.80 -7.78
N GLU A 256 2.46 -19.87 -8.73
CA GLU A 256 3.12 -20.10 -10.02
C GLU A 256 4.66 -20.25 -9.93
N ARG A 257 5.31 -19.61 -8.94
CA ARG A 257 6.77 -19.76 -8.75
C ARG A 257 7.13 -20.99 -7.92
N SER A 258 6.31 -21.33 -6.91
CA SER A 258 6.50 -22.55 -6.11
C SER A 258 6.37 -23.81 -6.96
N THR A 259 5.49 -23.79 -7.96
CA THR A 259 5.26 -24.94 -8.85
C THR A 259 6.39 -25.09 -9.88
N ARG A 260 6.93 -23.99 -10.42
CA ARG A 260 8.08 -24.02 -11.35
C ARG A 260 9.38 -24.49 -10.70
N GLU A 261 9.66 -24.08 -9.46
CA GLU A 261 10.86 -24.55 -8.73
C GLU A 261 10.79 -26.03 -8.35
N ARG A 262 9.59 -26.61 -8.21
CA ARG A 262 9.42 -28.06 -7.98
C ARG A 262 9.51 -28.90 -9.25
N SER A 263 9.13 -28.37 -10.41
CA SER A 263 9.24 -29.11 -11.68
C SER A 263 10.68 -29.24 -12.20
N ASP A 264 11.60 -28.38 -11.73
CA ASP A 264 13.01 -28.41 -12.12
C ASP A 264 13.86 -29.40 -11.28
N ILE A 265 13.25 -30.11 -10.31
CA ILE A 265 13.92 -31.10 -9.43
C ILE A 265 13.54 -32.56 -9.80
N VAL A 266 13.01 -32.79 -11.01
CA VAL A 266 12.88 -34.17 -11.52
C VAL A 266 14.18 -34.55 -12.21
N GLU A 267 15.10 -35.17 -11.47
CA GLU A 267 16.31 -35.79 -12.01
C GLU A 267 15.95 -36.81 -13.11
N PRO A 268 16.70 -36.86 -14.23
CA PRO A 268 16.55 -37.95 -15.19
C PRO A 268 17.03 -39.24 -14.54
N VAL A 269 16.13 -40.21 -14.37
CA VAL A 269 16.49 -41.59 -14.04
C VAL A 269 17.27 -42.14 -15.24
N GLY A 270 18.61 -42.14 -15.09
CA GLY A 270 19.54 -42.70 -16.06
C GLY A 270 19.41 -44.22 -16.14
N HIS A 271 19.46 -44.70 -17.38
CA HIS A 271 19.44 -46.10 -17.82
C HIS A 271 20.60 -46.95 -17.29
#